data_AF-A0A9W8BEH9-F1
#
_entry.id   AF-A0A9W8BEH9-F1
#
_cell.length_a   1.000
_cell.length_b   1.000
_cell.length_c   1.000
_cell.angle_alpha   90.00
_cell.angle_beta   90.00
_cell.angle_gamma   90.00
#
_symmetry.space_group_name_H-M   'P 1'
#
loop_
_entity.id
_entity.type
_entity.pdbx_description
1 polymer ?
#
loop_
_entity_poly.entity_id
_entity_poly.type
_entity_poly.pdbx_seq_one_letter_code
_entity_poly.pdbx_strand_id
1 'polypeptide(L)'
;MVPPNPKASELASQQQQARSEDTPATQLVSLIASPVPRLARERHPQLSTEDYRGFVVKCQQLERRVFPKAEAMCIDDELRKPNQYLLVALQQSHLGDHTPIPVMAYGVLALNKVDGVARITKVCTDP
;
A
#
# COMPACT_ATOMS: atom_id res chain seq x y z
N MET A 1 58.31 16.02 -9.15
CA MET A 1 56.86 16.25 -9.03
C MET A 1 56.21 15.60 -10.24
N VAL A 2 55.52 14.48 -10.05
CA VAL A 2 54.91 13.69 -11.13
C VAL A 2 53.40 13.96 -11.12
N PRO A 3 52.78 14.34 -12.25
CA PRO A 3 51.33 14.58 -12.30
C PRO A 3 50.53 13.27 -12.17
N PRO A 4 49.32 13.30 -11.59
CA PRO A 4 48.49 12.11 -11.43
C PRO A 4 47.99 11.60 -12.79
N ASN A 5 48.05 10.28 -12.93
CA ASN A 5 47.72 9.51 -14.13
C ASN A 5 46.17 9.41 -14.29
N PRO A 6 45.58 9.87 -15.41
CA PRO A 6 44.12 9.96 -15.58
C PRO A 6 43.40 8.61 -15.66
N LYS A 7 44.13 7.50 -15.81
CA LYS A 7 43.54 6.15 -15.95
C LYS A 7 43.07 5.50 -14.63
N ALA A 8 43.42 6.07 -13.47
CA ALA A 8 42.92 5.58 -12.19
C ALA A 8 41.50 6.09 -11.87
N SER A 9 41.06 7.17 -12.52
CA SER A 9 39.76 7.79 -12.27
C SER A 9 38.62 7.21 -13.10
N GLU A 10 38.93 6.50 -14.19
CA GLU A 10 37.91 5.87 -15.05
C GLU A 10 37.49 4.48 -14.54
N LEU A 11 38.31 3.81 -13.72
CA LEU A 11 37.99 2.53 -13.10
C LEU A 11 37.06 2.66 -11.88
N ALA A 12 36.98 3.83 -11.25
CA ALA A 12 35.98 4.11 -10.20
C ALA A 12 34.58 4.39 -10.79
N SER A 13 34.51 4.86 -12.03
CA SER A 13 33.26 5.18 -12.73
C SER A 13 32.60 3.98 -13.41
N GLN A 14 33.27 2.81 -13.46
CA GLN A 14 32.72 1.58 -14.04
C GLN A 14 32.22 0.55 -13.00
N GLN A 15 32.37 0.82 -11.70
CA GLN A 15 31.78 -0.03 -10.63
C GLN A 15 30.45 0.47 -10.06
N GLN A 16 29.89 1.56 -10.59
CA GLN A 16 28.56 2.07 -10.19
C GLN A 16 27.45 1.79 -11.20
N GLN A 17 27.71 1.05 -12.29
CA GLN A 17 26.72 0.73 -13.33
C GLN A 17 26.31 -0.77 -13.40
N ALA A 18 26.51 -1.54 -12.32
CA ALA A 18 26.14 -2.96 -12.27
C ALA A 18 25.16 -3.32 -11.12
N ARG A 19 24.24 -2.41 -10.78
CA ARG A 19 23.13 -2.70 -9.86
C ARG A 19 21.87 -1.93 -10.24
N SER A 20 21.27 -2.27 -11.37
CA SER A 20 19.87 -1.95 -11.68
C SER A 20 19.39 -2.82 -12.85
N GLU A 21 19.54 -4.14 -12.72
CA GLU A 21 18.85 -5.09 -13.60
C GLU A 21 17.82 -5.87 -12.78
N ASP A 22 16.57 -5.72 -13.22
CA ASP A 22 15.44 -6.66 -13.10
C ASP A 22 15.04 -7.16 -11.71
N THR A 23 14.48 -6.24 -10.94
CA THR A 23 13.23 -6.55 -10.25
C THR A 23 12.28 -5.40 -10.52
N PRO A 24 11.10 -5.61 -11.12
CA PRO A 24 10.09 -4.56 -11.13
C PRO A 24 9.70 -4.37 -9.66
N ALA A 25 10.29 -3.36 -9.02
CA ALA A 25 9.80 -2.86 -7.74
C ALA A 25 8.33 -2.56 -7.98
N THR A 26 7.46 -3.42 -7.45
CA THR A 26 6.02 -3.30 -7.54
C THR A 26 5.71 -1.90 -7.02
N GLN A 27 5.37 -0.97 -7.93
CA GLN A 27 5.13 0.44 -7.63
C GLN A 27 3.87 0.54 -6.76
N LEU A 28 4.06 0.33 -5.46
CA LEU A 28 3.11 0.51 -4.40
C LEU A 28 3.03 2.00 -4.09
N VAL A 29 2.07 2.70 -4.69
CA VAL A 29 1.95 4.16 -4.46
C VAL A 29 0.48 4.63 -4.44
N SER A 30 -0.33 4.02 -3.59
CA SER A 30 -1.52 4.69 -3.05
C SER A 30 -1.97 4.07 -1.72
N LEU A 31 -2.10 4.92 -0.70
CA LEU A 31 -2.65 4.56 0.62
C LEU A 31 -3.98 5.29 0.80
N ILE A 32 -5.02 4.54 1.14
CA ILE A 32 -6.37 5.08 1.32
C ILE A 32 -6.90 4.70 2.69
N ALA A 33 -7.34 5.68 3.47
CA ALA A 33 -8.12 5.46 4.67
C ALA A 33 -9.62 5.49 4.34
N SER A 34 -10.30 4.34 4.43
CA SER A 34 -11.76 4.23 4.38
C SER A 34 -12.32 4.49 5.78
N PRO A 35 -13.40 5.29 5.92
CA PRO A 35 -14.74 5.01 5.39
C PRO A 35 -14.99 5.52 3.96
N VAL A 36 -16.10 5.07 3.34
CA VAL A 36 -16.53 5.53 2.01
C VAL A 36 -16.57 7.06 1.98
N PRO A 37 -15.79 7.72 1.09
CA PRO A 37 -15.75 9.17 0.97
C PRO A 37 -17.14 9.75 0.78
N ARG A 38 -17.54 10.71 1.62
CA ARG A 38 -18.84 11.39 1.50
C ARG A 38 -18.75 12.55 0.53
N LEU A 39 -17.57 13.16 0.43
CA LEU A 39 -17.30 14.30 -0.44
C LEU A 39 -16.33 13.91 -1.57
N ALA A 40 -16.44 14.56 -2.73
CA ALA A 40 -15.56 14.29 -3.86
C ALA A 40 -14.07 14.55 -3.53
N ARG A 41 -13.77 15.55 -2.68
CA ARG A 41 -12.41 15.90 -2.24
C ARG A 41 -11.73 14.84 -1.35
N GLU A 42 -12.52 13.94 -0.76
CA GLU A 42 -12.04 12.85 0.09
C GLU A 42 -11.68 11.60 -0.74
N ARG A 43 -11.99 11.61 -2.04
CA ARG A 43 -11.72 10.50 -2.94
C ARG A 43 -10.30 10.60 -3.47
N HIS A 44 -9.59 9.50 -3.41
CA HIS A 44 -8.41 9.26 -4.23
C HIS A 44 -8.72 9.53 -5.72
N PRO A 45 -7.85 10.24 -6.47
CA PRO A 45 -8.13 10.71 -7.83
C PRO A 45 -8.50 9.62 -8.84
N GLN A 46 -8.07 8.38 -8.58
CA GLN A 46 -8.21 7.25 -9.50
C GLN A 46 -9.34 6.29 -9.12
N LEU A 47 -10.12 6.58 -8.06
CA LEU A 47 -11.10 5.63 -7.54
C LEU A 47 -12.52 6.17 -7.53
N SER A 48 -13.43 5.36 -8.04
CA SER A 48 -14.87 5.59 -7.97
C SER A 48 -15.42 5.26 -6.58
N THR A 49 -16.58 5.78 -6.22
CA THR A 49 -17.28 5.42 -4.97
C THR A 49 -17.57 3.92 -4.89
N GLU A 50 -17.79 3.25 -6.02
CA GLU A 50 -18.03 1.81 -6.09
C GLU A 50 -16.78 1.02 -5.70
N ASP A 51 -15.60 1.48 -6.10
CA ASP A 51 -14.32 0.87 -5.70
C ASP A 51 -14.15 0.87 -4.18
N TYR A 52 -14.53 1.98 -3.51
CA TYR A 52 -14.48 2.07 -2.05
C TYR A 52 -15.37 1.04 -1.35
N ARG A 53 -16.54 0.73 -1.92
CA ARG A 53 -17.44 -0.29 -1.37
C ARG A 53 -16.87 -1.70 -1.57
N GLY A 54 -16.16 -1.92 -2.67
CA GLY A 54 -15.52 -3.19 -2.98
C GLY A 54 -14.30 -3.53 -2.13
N PHE A 55 -13.61 -2.55 -1.54
CA PHE A 55 -12.35 -2.80 -0.83
C PHE A 55 -12.48 -3.67 0.40
N VAL A 56 -13.56 -3.55 1.19
CA VAL A 56 -13.74 -4.41 2.37
C VAL A 56 -13.78 -5.89 1.96
N VAL A 57 -14.47 -6.19 0.86
CA VAL A 57 -14.54 -7.55 0.31
C VAL A 57 -13.17 -8.03 -0.18
N LYS A 58 -12.45 -7.19 -0.93
CA LYS A 58 -11.09 -7.50 -1.42
C LYS A 58 -10.11 -7.73 -0.26
N CYS A 59 -10.14 -6.90 0.77
CA CYS A 59 -9.31 -7.06 1.97
C CYS A 59 -9.68 -8.32 2.74
N GLN A 60 -10.97 -8.66 2.84
CA GLN A 60 -11.42 -9.89 3.50
C GLN A 60 -10.98 -11.15 2.75
N GLN A 61 -10.90 -11.10 1.42
CA GLN A 61 -10.35 -12.18 0.60
C GLN A 61 -8.85 -12.33 0.82
N LEU A 62 -8.11 -11.22 0.87
CA LEU A 62 -6.68 -11.22 1.21
C LEU A 62 -6.44 -11.81 2.61
N GLU A 63 -7.23 -11.39 3.61
CA GLU A 63 -7.16 -11.91 4.98
C GLU A 63 -7.29 -13.43 5.05
N ARG A 64 -8.26 -13.98 4.31
CA ARG A 64 -8.52 -15.43 4.28
C ARG A 64 -7.45 -16.22 3.54
N ARG A 65 -6.70 -15.58 2.64
CA ARG A 65 -5.58 -16.21 1.93
C ARG A 65 -4.32 -16.24 2.79
N VAL A 66 -4.08 -15.19 3.57
CA VAL A 66 -2.84 -14.99 4.34
C VAL A 66 -2.91 -15.64 5.72
N PHE A 67 -4.05 -15.52 6.42
CA PHE A 67 -4.18 -16.01 7.79
C PHE A 67 -4.98 -17.31 7.87
N PRO A 68 -4.60 -18.24 8.77
CA PRO A 68 -5.44 -19.36 9.15
C PRO A 68 -6.81 -18.88 9.63
N LYS A 69 -7.86 -19.70 9.44
CA LYS A 69 -9.24 -19.33 9.81
C LYS A 69 -9.41 -18.88 11.27
N ALA A 70 -8.60 -19.39 12.19
CA ALA A 70 -8.63 -19.02 13.61
C ALA A 70 -8.05 -17.61 13.88
N GLU A 71 -7.17 -17.11 13.01
CA GLU A 71 -6.50 -15.82 13.14
C GLU A 71 -7.05 -14.76 12.19
N ALA A 72 -7.88 -15.19 11.24
CA ALA A 72 -8.53 -14.34 10.26
C ALA A 72 -9.58 -13.46 10.94
N MET A 73 -9.40 -12.16 10.79
CA MET A 73 -10.31 -11.14 11.29
C MET A 73 -11.53 -10.96 10.37
N CYS A 74 -12.69 -10.66 10.95
CA CYS A 74 -13.82 -10.14 10.18
C CYS A 74 -13.70 -8.62 10.07
N ILE A 75 -13.28 -8.14 8.90
CA ILE A 75 -12.98 -6.71 8.68
C ILE A 75 -14.24 -5.86 8.83
N ASP A 76 -15.40 -6.35 8.36
CA ASP A 76 -16.67 -5.62 8.47
C ASP A 76 -17.05 -5.38 9.95
N ASP A 77 -16.86 -6.38 10.81
CA ASP A 77 -17.14 -6.25 12.24
C ASP A 77 -16.20 -5.27 12.94
N GLU A 78 -14.92 -5.24 12.55
CA GLU A 78 -13.99 -4.22 13.06
C GLU A 78 -14.40 -2.81 12.64
N LEU A 79 -14.74 -2.59 11.37
CA LEU A 79 -15.07 -1.25 10.88
C LEU A 79 -16.41 -0.71 11.41
N ARG A 80 -17.27 -1.56 11.98
CA ARG A 80 -18.46 -1.13 12.72
C ARG A 80 -18.13 -0.54 14.09
N LYS A 81 -16.96 -0.85 14.66
CA LYS A 81 -16.54 -0.28 15.94
C LYS A 81 -16.23 1.22 15.75
N PRO A 82 -16.52 2.05 16.76
CA PRO A 82 -16.24 3.48 16.67
C PRO A 82 -14.74 3.74 16.50
N ASN A 83 -14.41 4.74 15.69
CA ASN A 83 -13.04 5.20 15.42
C ASN A 83 -12.10 4.14 14.81
N GLN A 84 -12.64 3.10 14.15
CA GLN A 84 -11.85 2.19 13.31
C GLN A 84 -11.80 2.69 11.87
N TYR A 85 -10.65 2.49 11.24
CA TYR A 85 -10.37 2.90 9.88
C TYR A 85 -9.64 1.80 9.14
N LEU A 86 -10.01 1.59 7.88
CA LEU A 86 -9.31 0.64 7.00
C LEU A 86 -8.33 1.41 6.12
N LEU A 87 -7.06 1.10 6.26
CA LEU A 87 -6.00 1.54 5.37
C LEU A 87 -5.81 0.49 4.28
N VAL A 88 -5.80 0.88 3.02
CA VAL A 88 -5.62 -0.03 1.87
C VAL A 88 -4.46 0.45 1.03
N ALA A 89 -3.52 -0.45 0.75
CA ALA A 89 -2.43 -0.23 -0.19
C ALA A 89 -2.80 -0.86 -1.53
N LEU A 90 -2.73 -0.06 -2.59
CA LEU A 90 -3.12 -0.46 -3.94
C LEU A 90 -1.90 -0.47 -4.87
N GLN A 91 -1.90 -1.39 -5.84
CA GLN A 91 -0.95 -1.35 -6.94
C GLN A 91 -1.38 -0.26 -7.93
N GLN A 92 -0.46 0.60 -8.36
CA GLN A 92 -0.78 1.52 -9.44
C GLN A 92 -1.05 0.74 -10.73
N SER A 93 -2.19 1.01 -11.35
CA SER A 93 -2.46 0.57 -12.73
C SER A 93 -1.97 1.63 -13.72
N HIS A 94 -1.50 1.20 -14.89
CA HIS A 94 -1.10 2.12 -15.95
C HIS A 94 -2.31 2.96 -16.41
N LEU A 95 -2.09 4.26 -16.63
CA LEU A 95 -3.12 5.19 -17.10
C LEU A 95 -3.79 4.66 -18.38
N GLY A 96 -5.10 4.42 -18.31
CA GLY A 96 -5.94 4.07 -19.47
C GLY A 96 -6.56 2.69 -19.41
N ASP A 97 -6.16 1.85 -18.46
CA ASP A 97 -6.67 0.49 -18.36
C ASP A 97 -7.76 0.41 -17.27
N HIS A 98 -8.98 0.04 -17.66
CA HIS A 98 -10.14 -0.16 -16.76
C HIS A 98 -10.00 -1.40 -15.86
N THR A 99 -8.77 -1.80 -15.57
CA THR A 99 -8.42 -3.02 -14.86
C THR A 99 -8.71 -2.83 -13.38
N PRO A 100 -9.37 -3.80 -12.72
CA PRO A 100 -9.65 -3.71 -11.29
C PRO A 100 -8.33 -3.55 -10.51
N ILE A 101 -8.19 -2.45 -9.78
CA ILE A 101 -6.99 -2.18 -9.00
C ILE A 101 -6.87 -3.23 -7.88
N PRO A 102 -5.76 -4.00 -7.83
CA PRO A 102 -5.57 -5.03 -6.83
C PRO A 102 -5.17 -4.43 -5.48
N VAL A 103 -5.65 -5.08 -4.40
CA VAL A 103 -5.25 -4.77 -3.03
C VAL A 103 -3.97 -5.54 -2.73
N MET A 104 -2.91 -4.81 -2.46
CA MET A 104 -1.58 -5.36 -2.16
C MET A 104 -1.37 -5.55 -0.65
N ALA A 105 -1.98 -4.67 0.14
CA ALA A 105 -1.96 -4.79 1.59
C ALA A 105 -3.15 -4.03 2.18
N TYR A 106 -3.48 -4.35 3.43
CA TYR A 106 -4.38 -3.54 4.21
C TYR A 106 -3.91 -3.47 5.67
N GLY A 107 -4.37 -2.43 6.37
CA GLY A 107 -4.23 -2.31 7.81
C GLY A 107 -5.52 -1.80 8.44
N VAL A 108 -5.84 -2.27 9.64
CA VAL A 108 -6.93 -1.70 10.44
C VAL A 108 -6.31 -0.82 11.52
N LEU A 109 -6.86 0.38 11.68
CA LEU A 109 -6.32 1.40 12.56
C LEU A 109 -7.42 1.95 13.47
N ALA A 110 -7.13 1.94 14.78
CA ALA A 110 -7.98 2.52 15.80
C ALA A 110 -7.47 3.91 16.18
N LEU A 111 -8.30 4.95 16.00
CA LEU A 111 -7.98 6.30 16.45
C LEU A 111 -8.53 6.53 17.85
N ASN A 112 -7.65 6.85 18.79
CA ASN A 112 -8.03 7.36 20.09
C ASN A 112 -8.06 8.90 20.03
N LYS A 113 -9.28 9.46 20.04
CA LYS A 113 -9.48 10.91 19.95
C LYS A 113 -9.05 11.66 21.21
N VAL A 114 -9.04 11.00 22.37
CA VAL A 114 -8.64 11.63 23.64
C VAL A 114 -7.14 11.88 23.64
N ASP A 115 -6.38 10.85 23.26
CA ASP A 115 -4.92 10.90 23.30
C ASP A 115 -4.28 11.38 21.98
N GLY A 116 -5.09 11.53 20.92
CA GLY A 116 -4.59 11.88 19.58
C GLY A 116 -3.73 10.78 18.94
N VAL A 117 -3.84 9.54 19.43
CA VAL A 117 -3.00 8.41 19.01
C VAL A 117 -3.72 7.51 18.02
N ALA A 118 -2.99 7.08 17.00
CA ALA A 118 -3.39 6.07 16.03
C ALA A 118 -2.71 4.74 16.37
N ARG A 119 -3.48 3.67 16.57
CA ARG A 119 -2.95 2.32 16.81
C ARG A 119 -3.34 1.38 15.67
N ILE A 120 -2.35 0.79 15.02
CA ILE A 120 -2.57 -0.27 14.05
C ILE A 120 -2.93 -1.56 14.82
N THR A 121 -4.09 -2.13 14.51
CA THR A 121 -4.61 -3.35 15.16
C THR A 121 -4.32 -4.61 14.35
N LYS A 122 -4.22 -4.48 13.02
CA LYS A 122 -3.89 -5.57 12.10
C LYS A 122 -3.19 -5.01 10.87
N VAL A 123 -2.25 -5.78 10.33
CA VAL A 123 -1.65 -5.56 9.02
C VAL A 123 -1.70 -6.89 8.28
N CYS A 124 -2.05 -6.83 7.00
CA CYS A 124 -2.03 -7.96 6.10
C CYS A 124 -1.42 -7.52 4.79
N THR A 125 -0.43 -8.26 4.31
CA THR A 125 0.28 -8.00 3.04
C THR A 125 0.10 -9.21 2.14
N ASP A 126 -0.11 -8.98 0.85
CA ASP A 126 -0.04 -10.04 -0.14
C ASP A 126 1.38 -10.64 -0.13
N PRO A 127 1.50 -11.99 -0.01
CA PRO A 127 2.78 -12.66 0.22
C PRO A 127 3.70 -12.70 -1.00
#